data_AF-A0A2I2KWZ9-F1
#
_entry.id   AF-A0A2I2KWZ9-F1
#
_cell.length_a   1.000
_cell.length_b   1.000
_cell.length_c   1.000
_cell.angle_alpha   90.00
_cell.angle_beta   90.00
_cell.angle_gamma   90.00
#
_symmetry.space_group_name_H-M   'P 1'
#
loop_
_entity.id
_entity.type
_entity.pdbx_description
1 polymer ?
#
loop_
_entity_poly.entity_id
_entity_poly.type
_entity_poly.pdbx_seq_one_letter_code
_entity_poly.pdbx_strand_id
1 'polypeptide(L)'
;MPTYEPDAAFWADWRRLRPEQRAAFIRARTLFLAGLETGTFHPSLRIKRFNSRGIYELSWGPDGRALWAYGTPPEGHTGPHIVWIRVGTHKIFD
;
A
#
# COMPACT_ATOMS: atom_id res chain seq x y z
N MET A 1 -11.71 9.33 7.04
CA MET A 1 -11.31 8.76 5.74
C MET A 1 -9.83 9.00 5.42
N PRO A 2 -9.03 7.93 5.34
CA PRO A 2 -7.65 7.98 4.85
C PRO A 2 -7.58 8.46 3.39
N THR A 3 -6.48 9.12 3.04
CA THR A 3 -6.17 9.51 1.65
C THR A 3 -4.91 8.79 1.18
N TYR A 4 -4.70 8.75 -0.13
CA TYR A 4 -3.48 8.16 -0.67
C TYR A 4 -3.06 8.78 -1.98
N GLU A 5 -1.77 8.73 -2.25
CA GLU A 5 -1.19 9.05 -3.54
C GLU A 5 -0.10 8.02 -3.92
N PRO A 6 0.06 7.72 -5.20
CA PRO A 6 1.17 6.92 -5.72
C PRO A 6 2.38 7.77 -6.11
N ASP A 7 3.59 7.29 -5.82
CA ASP A 7 4.82 7.88 -6.34
C ASP A 7 5.15 7.43 -7.79
N ALA A 8 6.24 7.96 -8.35
CA ALA A 8 6.69 7.61 -9.71
C ALA A 8 7.14 6.14 -9.88
N ALA A 9 7.83 5.56 -8.91
CA ALA A 9 8.26 4.17 -8.91
C ALA A 9 7.06 3.21 -8.81
N PHE A 10 6.05 3.55 -8.01
CA PHE A 10 4.78 2.81 -7.95
C PHE A 10 4.15 2.73 -9.34
N TRP A 11 4.07 3.85 -10.07
CA TRP A 11 3.49 3.85 -11.42
C TRP A 11 4.32 3.04 -12.42
N ALA A 12 5.64 3.01 -12.26
CA ALA A 12 6.50 2.15 -13.08
C ALA A 12 6.22 0.67 -12.80
N ASP A 13 6.07 0.26 -11.54
CA ASP A 13 5.72 -1.11 -11.20
C ASP A 13 4.30 -1.46 -11.65
N TRP A 14 3.31 -0.58 -11.39
CA TRP A 14 1.90 -0.75 -11.74
C TRP A 14 1.70 -1.09 -13.21
N ARG A 15 2.45 -0.43 -14.10
CA ARG A 15 2.41 -0.68 -15.54
C ARG A 15 2.88 -2.08 -15.91
N ARG A 16 3.77 -2.69 -15.13
CA ARG A 16 4.28 -4.05 -15.34
C ARG A 16 3.37 -5.14 -14.76
N LEU A 17 2.42 -4.78 -13.91
CA LEU A 17 1.47 -5.75 -13.34
C LEU A 17 0.47 -6.24 -14.36
N ARG A 18 0.21 -7.55 -14.30
CA ARG A 18 -0.91 -8.18 -15.01
C ARG A 18 -2.25 -7.68 -14.45
N PRO A 19 -3.34 -7.74 -15.23
CA PRO A 19 -4.66 -7.31 -14.78
C PRO A 19 -5.09 -7.93 -13.45
N GLU A 20 -4.82 -9.22 -13.23
CA GLU A 20 -5.20 -9.95 -12.02
C GLU A 20 -4.43 -9.45 -10.79
N GLN A 21 -3.16 -9.07 -10.98
CA GLN A 21 -2.32 -8.51 -9.92
C GLN A 21 -2.79 -7.10 -9.54
N ARG A 22 -3.18 -6.28 -10.54
CA ARG A 22 -3.80 -4.97 -10.29
C ARG A 22 -5.10 -5.10 -9.51
N ALA A 23 -5.98 -6.03 -9.92
CA ALA A 23 -7.23 -6.30 -9.22
C ALA A 23 -6.99 -6.78 -7.78
N ALA A 24 -5.99 -7.63 -7.56
CA ALA A 24 -5.60 -8.08 -6.23
C ALA A 24 -5.10 -6.92 -5.35
N PHE A 25 -4.25 -6.03 -5.90
CA PHE A 25 -3.81 -4.83 -5.18
C PHE A 25 -4.98 -3.90 -4.84
N ILE A 26 -5.90 -3.65 -5.78
CA ILE A 26 -7.06 -2.79 -5.52
C ILE A 26 -7.89 -3.32 -4.34
N ARG A 27 -8.14 -4.64 -4.30
CA ARG A 27 -8.82 -5.28 -3.16
C ARG A 27 -8.03 -5.12 -1.86
N ALA A 28 -6.73 -5.38 -1.89
CA ALA A 28 -5.87 -5.23 -0.72
C ALA A 28 -5.83 -3.78 -0.20
N ARG A 29 -5.74 -2.80 -1.11
CA ARG A 29 -5.78 -1.37 -0.79
C ARG A 29 -7.10 -0.98 -0.14
N THR A 30 -8.24 -1.45 -0.66
CA THR A 30 -9.55 -1.17 -0.05
C THR A 30 -9.63 -1.69 1.38
N LEU A 31 -9.23 -2.95 1.61
CA LEU A 31 -9.19 -3.53 2.96
C LEU A 31 -8.21 -2.79 3.89
N PHE A 32 -7.07 -2.37 3.35
CA PHE A 32 -6.06 -1.61 4.09
C PHE A 32 -6.57 -0.24 4.53
N LEU A 33 -7.22 0.52 3.64
CA LEU A 33 -7.79 1.83 3.96
C LEU A 33 -8.93 1.71 4.99
N ALA A 34 -9.78 0.68 4.88
CA ALA A 34 -10.79 0.39 5.89
C ALA A 34 -10.16 0.05 7.26
N GLY A 35 -9.05 -0.69 7.26
CA GLY A 35 -8.29 -0.98 8.48
C GLY A 35 -7.65 0.25 9.12
N LEU A 36 -7.18 1.21 8.32
CA LEU A 36 -6.68 2.50 8.82
C LEU A 36 -7.78 3.35 9.47
N GLU A 37 -9.00 3.29 8.93
CA GLU A 37 -10.13 4.04 9.47
C GLU A 37 -10.68 3.42 10.77
N THR A 38 -10.68 2.09 10.86
CA THR A 38 -11.25 1.36 12.01
C THR A 38 -10.22 0.97 13.07
N GLY A 39 -8.93 1.09 12.77
CA GLY A 39 -7.83 0.61 13.62
C GLY A 39 -7.65 -0.91 13.61
N THR A 40 -8.47 -1.67 12.87
CA THR A 40 -8.40 -3.14 12.81
C THR A 40 -8.21 -3.61 11.37
N PHE A 41 -7.08 -4.25 11.09
CA PHE A 41 -6.79 -4.74 9.74
C PHE A 41 -7.40 -6.12 9.48
N HIS A 42 -7.87 -6.32 8.25
CA HIS A 42 -8.37 -7.61 7.80
C HIS A 42 -7.26 -8.69 7.87
N PRO A 43 -7.53 -9.91 8.37
CA PRO A 43 -6.50 -10.93 8.63
C PRO A 43 -5.79 -11.44 7.37
N SER A 44 -6.37 -11.20 6.18
CA SER A 44 -5.70 -11.52 4.90
C SER A 44 -4.56 -10.56 4.55
N LEU A 45 -4.40 -9.46 5.30
CA LEU A 45 -3.35 -8.49 5.12
C LEU A 45 -2.29 -8.70 6.20
N ARG A 46 -1.03 -8.56 5.80
CA ARG A 46 0.09 -8.47 6.74
C ARG A 46 0.79 -7.15 6.54
N ILE A 47 0.93 -6.40 7.64
CA ILE A 47 1.60 -5.10 7.66
C ILE A 47 2.78 -5.21 8.62
N LYS A 48 3.96 -4.75 8.19
CA LYS A 48 5.14 -4.66 9.05
C LYS A 48 5.99 -3.46 8.67
N ARG A 49 6.80 -2.99 9.61
CA ARG A 49 7.83 -1.99 9.31
C ARG A 49 8.88 -2.64 8.40
N PHE A 50 9.19 -1.98 7.28
CA PHE A 50 10.19 -2.44 6.32
C PHE A 50 11.58 -1.93 6.69
N ASN A 51 11.69 -0.66 7.11
CA ASN A 51 12.96 -0.08 7.53
C ASN A 51 12.82 0.98 8.66
N SER A 52 13.96 1.49 9.13
CA SER A 52 14.01 2.54 10.16
C SER A 52 13.52 3.91 9.65
N ARG A 53 13.50 4.13 8.33
CA ARG A 53 13.08 5.39 7.68
C ARG A 53 11.56 5.57 7.56
N GLY A 54 10.77 4.70 8.20
CA GLY A 54 9.31 4.83 8.21
C GLY A 54 8.62 4.27 6.98
N ILE A 55 9.30 3.42 6.20
CA ILE A 55 8.66 2.63 5.15
C ILE A 55 8.09 1.35 5.77
N TYR A 56 6.88 1.00 5.33
CA TYR A 56 6.14 -0.18 5.73
C TYR A 56 5.92 -1.08 4.53
N GLU A 57 5.85 -2.37 4.79
CA GLU A 57 5.46 -3.38 3.83
C GLU A 57 4.00 -3.77 4.08
N LEU A 58 3.21 -3.83 3.01
CA LEU A 58 1.90 -4.47 2.96
C LEU A 58 2.01 -5.73 2.09
N SER A 59 1.52 -6.85 2.62
CA SER A 59 1.44 -8.13 1.92
C SER A 59 0.01 -8.66 1.88
N TRP A 60 -0.37 -9.29 0.76
CA TRP A 60 -1.65 -9.98 0.59
C TRP A 60 -1.51 -11.20 -0.31
N GLY A 61 -2.34 -12.21 -0.06
CA GLY A 61 -2.31 -13.46 -0.81
C GLY A 61 -0.93 -14.12 -0.79
N PRO A 62 -0.61 -14.97 -1.79
CA PRO A 62 0.65 -15.70 -1.81
C PRO A 62 1.87 -14.81 -2.07
N ASP A 63 1.75 -13.79 -2.93
CA ASP A 63 2.92 -13.06 -3.45
C ASP A 63 2.69 -11.54 -3.58
N GLY A 64 1.50 -11.02 -3.28
CA GLY A 64 1.25 -9.58 -3.39
C GLY A 64 2.08 -8.77 -2.37
N ARG A 65 2.80 -7.75 -2.84
CA ARG A 65 3.62 -6.85 -2.02
C ARG A 65 3.39 -5.40 -2.42
N ALA A 66 3.43 -4.50 -1.44
CA ALA A 66 3.54 -3.07 -1.67
C ALA A 66 4.40 -2.44 -0.57
N LEU A 67 5.15 -1.41 -0.94
CA LEU A 67 5.82 -0.52 0.03
C LEU A 67 5.06 0.79 0.11
N TRP A 68 4.89 1.29 1.32
CA TRP A 68 4.19 2.55 1.57
C TRP A 68 4.79 3.29 2.77
N ALA A 69 4.51 4.59 2.85
CA ALA A 69 4.86 5.42 3.98
C ALA A 69 3.70 6.34 4.35
N TYR A 70 3.72 6.87 5.57
CA TYR A 70 2.87 8.00 5.91
C TYR A 70 3.42 9.27 5.27
N GLY A 71 2.54 10.03 4.61
CA GLY A 71 2.86 11.35 4.05
C GLY A 71 2.07 12.47 4.73
N THR A 72 2.24 13.68 4.19
CA THR A 72 1.47 14.84 4.62
C THR A 72 0.07 14.78 4.04
N PRO A 73 -1.01 14.85 4.85
CA PRO A 73 -2.37 14.90 4.32
C PRO A 73 -2.62 16.13 3.45
N PRO A 74 -3.43 16.00 2.38
CA PRO A 74 -3.90 17.15 1.62
C PRO A 74 -4.69 18.13 2.51
N GLU A 75 -4.75 19.39 2.11
CA GLU A 75 -5.49 20.43 2.83
C GLU A 75 -6.95 20.02 3.09
N GLY A 76 -7.43 20.24 4.31
CA GLY A 76 -8.78 19.84 4.74
C GLY A 76 -8.94 18.38 5.16
N HIS A 77 -7.89 17.54 5.09
CA HIS A 77 -7.94 16.15 5.52
C HIS A 77 -7.19 15.93 6.84
N THR A 78 -7.86 15.31 7.81
CA THR A 78 -7.31 14.99 9.14
C THR A 78 -6.95 13.52 9.32
N GLY A 79 -7.34 12.66 8.38
CA GLY A 79 -7.02 11.24 8.38
C GLY A 79 -5.58 10.94 7.92
N PRO A 80 -5.08 9.72 8.13
CA PRO A 80 -3.76 9.32 7.67
C PRO A 80 -3.67 9.45 6.14
N HIS A 81 -2.53 9.94 5.67
CA HIS A 81 -2.20 9.99 4.24
C HIS A 81 -1.13 8.98 3.90
N ILE A 82 -1.38 8.20 2.86
CA ILE A 82 -0.56 7.07 2.45
C ILE A 82 0.11 7.35 1.12
N VAL A 83 1.43 7.31 1.10
CA VAL A 83 2.20 7.37 -0.14
C VAL A 83 2.59 5.96 -0.54
N TRP A 84 2.08 5.49 -1.68
CA TRP A 84 2.47 4.20 -2.25
C TRP A 84 3.79 4.35 -3.01
N ILE A 85 4.81 3.59 -2.61
CA ILE A 85 6.18 3.69 -3.12
C ILE A 85 6.44 2.60 -4.17
N ARG A 86 6.08 1.35 -3.87
CA ARG A 86 6.28 0.19 -4.77
C ARG A 86 5.06 -0.72 -4.75
N VAL A 87 4.80 -1.46 -5.83
CA VAL A 87 3.73 -2.48 -5.87
C VAL A 87 4.09 -3.65 -6.76
N GLY A 88 3.85 -4.88 -6.32
CA GLY A 88 3.99 -6.04 -7.19
C GLY A 88 4.11 -7.33 -6.44
N THR A 89 5.16 -8.07 -6.74
CA THR A 89 5.50 -9.34 -6.09
C THR A 89 6.67 -9.17 -5.13
N HIS A 90 7.22 -10.26 -4.60
CA HIS A 90 8.50 -10.21 -3.87
C HIS A 90 9.61 -9.43 -4.59
N LYS A 91 9.61 -9.39 -5.93
CA LYS A 91 10.63 -8.73 -6.76
C LYS A 91 10.77 -7.22 -6.55
N ILE A 92 9.84 -6.57 -5.85
CA ILE A 92 9.94 -5.12 -5.60
C ILE A 92 11.00 -4.76 -4.56
N PHE A 93 11.56 -5.75 -3.86
CA PHE A 93 12.62 -5.56 -2.87
C PHE A 93 14.04 -5.68 -3.45
N ASP A 94 14.14 -6.16 -4.68
CA ASP A 94 15.39 -6.25 -5.45
C ASP A 94 15.72 -4.88 -6.08
#